data_AF-A0A804PHI6-F1
#
_entry.id   AF-A0A804PHI6-F1
#
_cell.length_a   1.000
_cell.length_b   1.000
_cell.length_c   1.000
_cell.angle_alpha   90.00
_cell.angle_beta   90.00
_cell.angle_gamma   90.00
#
_symmetry.space_group_name_H-M   'P 1'
#
loop_
_entity.id
_entity.type
_entity.pdbx_description
1 polymer ?
#
loop_
_entity_poly.entity_id
_entity_poly.type
_entity_poly.pdbx_seq_one_letter_code
_entity_poly.pdbx_strand_id
1 'polypeptide(L)'
;MADEASRANWNFLYEKGLIEVLTEHKVDARFKGQNGWNSDGWRSITCKFNEKFPSAHFTKQQLQDKEKDLKASYKAISNAKNESGIGWNETMGMILAEPDLWEKCARKFPKLKKHRKNGFPLFRSCEALYE
;
A
#
# COMPACT_ATOMS: atom_id res chain seq x y z
N MET A 1 18.65 14.74 19.13
CA MET A 1 18.33 15.65 18.01
C MET A 1 17.37 14.90 17.11
N ALA A 2 16.09 15.29 17.10
CA ALA A 2 15.16 14.77 16.12
C ALA A 2 15.48 15.51 14.82
N ASP A 3 16.08 14.81 13.86
CA ASP A 3 16.08 15.26 12.47
C ASP A 3 14.61 15.48 12.12
N GLU A 4 14.22 16.74 11.90
CA GLU A 4 12.90 17.10 11.36
C GLU A 4 12.83 16.46 9.98
N ALA A 5 12.39 15.20 9.96
CA ALA A 5 12.39 14.37 8.78
C ALA A 5 11.56 15.10 7.72
N SER A 6 12.27 15.62 6.71
CA SER A 6 11.67 16.27 5.55
C SER A 6 10.52 15.40 5.05
N ARG A 7 9.36 16.03 4.81
CA ARG A 7 8.13 15.32 4.43
C ARG A 7 8.43 14.36 3.27
N ALA A 8 8.30 13.05 3.53
CA ALA A 8 8.66 12.02 2.56
C ALA A 8 7.94 12.25 1.22
N ASN A 9 8.72 12.36 0.14
CA ASN A 9 8.20 12.51 -1.20
C ASN A 9 8.00 11.13 -1.84
N TRP A 10 6.85 10.52 -1.55
CA TRP A 10 6.47 9.24 -2.12
C TRP A 10 6.03 9.39 -3.58
N ASN A 11 6.66 8.61 -4.47
CA ASN A 11 6.25 8.43 -5.85
C ASN A 11 5.95 6.94 -6.12
N PHE A 12 5.40 6.64 -7.30
CA PHE A 12 5.04 5.26 -7.67
C PHE A 12 6.24 4.29 -7.60
N LEU A 13 7.44 4.73 -7.98
CA LEU A 13 8.65 3.91 -7.93
C LEU A 13 8.96 3.46 -6.50
N TYR A 14 8.91 4.39 -5.54
CA TYR A 14 9.13 4.09 -4.13
C TYR A 14 8.00 3.26 -3.52
N GLU A 15 6.74 3.54 -3.87
CA GLU A 15 5.61 2.73 -3.41
C GLU A 15 5.71 1.29 -3.90
N LYS A 16 6.02 1.09 -5.19
CA LYS A 16 6.25 -0.24 -5.77
C LYS A 16 7.43 -0.93 -5.07
N GLY A 17 8.54 -0.23 -4.93
CA GLY A 17 9.73 -0.77 -4.28
C GLY A 17 9.49 -1.17 -2.82
N LEU A 18 8.67 -0.43 -2.08
CA LEU A 18 8.26 -0.80 -0.74
C LEU A 18 7.48 -2.12 -0.73
N ILE A 19 6.49 -2.28 -1.62
CA ILE A 19 5.72 -3.53 -1.73
C ILE A 19 6.60 -4.71 -2.11
N GLU A 20 7.56 -4.53 -3.00
CA GLU A 20 8.54 -5.58 -3.37
C GLU A 20 9.37 -6.01 -2.16
N VAL A 21 9.97 -5.06 -1.44
CA VAL A 21 10.77 -5.37 -0.23
C VAL A 21 9.91 -6.06 0.84
N LEU A 22 8.69 -5.59 1.06
CA LEU A 22 7.75 -6.24 1.98
C LEU A 22 7.42 -7.68 1.56
N THR A 23 7.26 -7.92 0.26
CA THR A 23 6.95 -9.25 -0.28
C THR A 23 8.14 -10.20 -0.12
N GLU A 24 9.36 -9.75 -0.42
CA GLU A 24 10.59 -10.52 -0.20
C GLU A 24 10.75 -10.94 1.27
N HIS A 25 10.37 -10.07 2.21
CA HIS A 25 10.47 -10.39 3.64
C HIS A 25 9.31 -11.26 4.15
N LYS A 26 8.21 -11.42 3.39
CA LYS A 26 6.98 -12.12 3.85
C LYS A 26 7.25 -13.60 4.14
N VAL A 27 8.23 -14.20 3.46
CA VAL A 27 8.55 -15.63 3.56
C VAL A 27 9.29 -16.01 4.84
N ASP A 28 9.97 -15.06 5.50
CA ASP A 28 10.71 -15.34 6.73
C ASP A 28 9.84 -15.04 7.97
N ALA A 29 9.34 -16.11 8.60
CA ALA A 29 8.49 -16.02 9.78
C ALA A 29 9.14 -15.26 10.96
N ARG A 30 10.48 -15.17 11.01
CA ARG A 30 11.21 -14.44 12.06
C ARG A 30 10.96 -12.94 12.00
N PHE A 31 10.53 -12.40 10.86
CA PHE A 31 10.19 -10.98 10.71
C PHE A 31 8.75 -10.66 11.06
N LYS A 32 7.92 -11.68 11.31
CA LYS A 32 6.51 -11.51 11.64
C LYS A 32 6.30 -11.44 13.16
N GLY A 33 5.37 -10.60 13.57
CA GLY A 33 4.82 -10.56 14.92
C GLY A 33 3.30 -10.74 14.88
N GLN A 34 2.64 -10.66 16.04
CA GLN A 34 1.20 -10.90 16.17
C GLN A 34 0.34 -10.04 15.20
N ASN A 35 0.74 -8.78 14.98
CA ASN A 35 -0.04 -7.81 14.21
C ASN A 35 0.65 -7.32 12.93
N GLY A 36 1.62 -8.07 12.39
CA GLY A 36 2.34 -7.68 11.18
C GLY A 36 3.83 -7.97 11.26
N TRP A 37 4.66 -6.95 11.03
CA TRP A 37 6.12 -7.05 11.14
C TRP A 37 6.58 -6.69 12.54
N ASN A 38 7.52 -7.45 13.08
CA ASN A 38 8.15 -7.14 14.36
C ASN A 38 9.27 -6.07 14.21
N SER A 39 9.98 -5.78 15.29
CA SER A 39 11.05 -4.79 15.30
C SER A 39 12.17 -5.12 14.31
N ASP A 40 12.59 -6.38 14.24
CA ASP A 40 13.66 -6.84 13.36
C ASP A 40 13.23 -6.87 11.90
N GLY A 41 11.98 -7.27 11.64
CA GLY A 41 11.36 -7.19 10.32
C GLY A 41 11.39 -5.77 9.78
N TRP A 42 10.92 -4.80 10.57
CA TRP A 42 10.96 -3.40 10.16
C TRP A 42 12.39 -2.85 10.01
N ARG A 43 13.34 -3.29 10.84
CA ARG A 43 14.75 -2.91 10.70
C ARG A 43 15.30 -3.42 9.36
N SER A 44 15.07 -4.69 9.04
CA SER A 44 15.51 -5.32 7.80
C SER A 44 14.87 -4.66 6.57
N ILE A 45 13.55 -4.46 6.59
CA ILE A 45 12.81 -3.77 5.53
C ILE A 45 13.37 -2.35 5.31
N THR A 46 13.61 -1.60 6.38
CA THR A 46 14.14 -0.23 6.28
C THR A 46 15.54 -0.22 5.68
N CYS A 47 16.41 -1.15 6.10
CA CYS A 47 17.75 -1.28 5.56
C CYS A 47 17.71 -1.64 4.07
N LYS A 48 16.93 -2.66 3.69
CA LYS A 48 16.83 -3.12 2.30
C LYS A 48 16.20 -2.07 1.38
N PHE A 49 15.20 -1.34 1.87
CA PHE A 49 14.58 -0.26 1.11
C PHE A 49 15.59 0.85 0.82
N ASN A 50 16.35 1.30 1.82
CA ASN A 50 17.34 2.36 1.63
C ASN A 50 18.59 1.88 0.87
N GLU A 51 18.93 0.58 0.90
CA GLU A 51 19.94 0.01 -0.01
C GLU A 51 19.47 0.08 -1.47
N LYS A 52 18.19 -0.23 -1.72
CA LYS A 52 17.58 -0.18 -3.06
C LYS A 52 17.36 1.25 -3.58
N PHE A 53 17.07 2.19 -2.69
CA PHE A 53 16.87 3.60 -3.00
C PHE A 53 17.75 4.48 -2.11
N PRO A 54 19.08 4.54 -2.37
CA PRO A 54 20.02 5.27 -1.53
C PRO A 54 19.64 6.73 -1.33
N SER A 55 19.09 7.39 -2.35
CA SER A 55 18.69 8.80 -2.29
C SER A 55 17.38 9.07 -1.52
N ALA A 56 16.60 8.05 -1.17
CA ALA A 56 15.30 8.25 -0.51
C ALA A 56 15.45 8.53 1.00
N HIS A 57 16.39 7.84 1.66
CA HIS A 57 16.68 7.96 3.09
C HIS A 57 15.43 7.95 4.00
N PHE A 58 14.44 7.10 3.68
CA PHE A 58 13.21 7.05 4.47
C PHE A 58 13.45 6.43 5.84
N THR A 59 12.84 7.04 6.84
CA THR A 59 12.83 6.51 8.20
C THR A 59 11.90 5.31 8.30
N LYS A 60 12.14 4.45 9.30
CA LYS A 60 11.25 3.33 9.62
C LYS A 60 9.79 3.78 9.77
N GLN A 61 9.55 4.91 10.43
CA GLN A 61 8.20 5.45 10.65
C GLN A 61 7.53 5.84 9.32
N GLN A 62 8.26 6.49 8.41
CA GLN A 62 7.75 6.85 7.08
C GLN A 62 7.36 5.62 6.26
N LEU A 63 8.16 4.54 6.32
CA LEU A 63 7.83 3.27 5.65
C LEU A 63 6.59 2.60 6.28
N GLN A 64 6.48 2.61 7.62
CA GLN A 64 5.33 2.06 8.34
C GLN A 64 4.04 2.79 8.00
N ASP A 65 4.05 4.13 8.02
CA ASP A 65 2.89 4.93 7.67
C ASP A 65 2.49 4.74 6.21
N LYS A 66 3.47 4.54 5.33
CA LYS A 66 3.18 4.28 3.92
C LYS A 66 2.61 2.89 3.67
N GLU A 67 3.15 1.86 4.31
CA GLU A 67 2.59 0.50 4.25
C GLU A 67 1.14 0.51 4.73
N LYS A 68 0.85 1.22 5.82
CA LYS A 68 -0.52 1.38 6.34
C LYS A 68 -1.44 2.11 5.34
N ASP A 69 -0.96 3.16 4.68
CA ASP A 69 -1.70 3.88 3.63
C ASP A 69 -2.04 2.96 2.44
N LEU A 70 -1.03 2.25 1.91
CA LEU A 70 -1.19 1.32 0.78
C LEU A 70 -2.12 0.16 1.13
N LYS A 71 -1.97 -0.44 2.30
CA LYS A 71 -2.84 -1.52 2.79
C LYS A 71 -4.28 -1.07 2.95
N ALA A 72 -4.51 0.15 3.45
CA ALA A 72 -5.86 0.71 3.58
C ALA A 72 -6.50 0.94 2.21
N SER A 73 -5.73 1.42 1.23
CA SER A 73 -6.18 1.58 -0.16
C SER A 73 -6.54 0.23 -0.79
N TYR A 74 -5.66 -0.77 -0.65
CA TYR A 74 -5.93 -2.14 -1.11
C TYR A 74 -7.23 -2.68 -0.51
N LYS A 75 -7.39 -2.65 0.81
CA LYS A 75 -8.60 -3.15 1.50
C LYS A 75 -9.87 -2.46 1.02
N ALA A 76 -9.84 -1.14 0.86
CA ALA A 76 -11.00 -0.39 0.40
C ALA A 76 -11.41 -0.79 -1.02
N ILE A 77 -10.43 -0.98 -1.91
CA ILE A 77 -10.68 -1.41 -3.29
C ILE A 77 -11.14 -2.86 -3.35
N SER A 78 -10.49 -3.75 -2.61
CA SER A 78 -10.86 -5.18 -2.55
C SER A 78 -12.29 -5.34 -2.04
N ASN A 79 -12.67 -4.63 -0.98
CA ASN A 79 -14.04 -4.65 -0.48
C ASN A 79 -15.05 -4.07 -1.49
N ALA A 80 -14.70 -2.99 -2.18
CA ALA A 80 -15.56 -2.38 -3.18
C ALA A 80 -15.78 -3.27 -4.41
N LYS A 81 -14.73 -3.99 -4.84
CA LYS A 81 -14.80 -4.96 -5.94
C LYS A 81 -15.77 -6.10 -5.64
N ASN A 82 -15.99 -6.42 -4.36
CA ASN A 82 -16.94 -7.45 -3.92
C ASN A 82 -18.38 -6.93 -3.77
N GLU A 83 -18.66 -5.64 -4.03
CA GLU A 83 -20.04 -5.14 -4.07
C GLU A 83 -20.73 -5.51 -5.38
N SER A 84 -22.03 -5.79 -5.33
CA SER A 84 -22.82 -6.15 -6.51
C SER A 84 -22.90 -5.00 -7.52
N GLY A 85 -22.79 -5.34 -8.81
CA GLY A 85 -22.85 -4.37 -9.91
C GLY A 85 -21.55 -3.57 -10.14
N ILE A 86 -20.48 -3.89 -9.42
CA ILE A 86 -19.17 -3.25 -9.60
C ILE A 86 -18.36 -4.03 -10.64
N GLY A 87 -18.04 -3.34 -11.74
CA GLY A 87 -17.02 -3.76 -12.69
C GLY A 87 -15.62 -3.41 -12.20
N TRP A 88 -14.61 -4.02 -12.84
CA TRP A 88 -13.23 -3.84 -12.42
C TRP A 88 -12.29 -3.82 -13.63
N ASN A 89 -11.42 -2.82 -13.67
CA ASN A 89 -10.34 -2.70 -14.64
C ASN A 89 -9.06 -3.26 -14.03
N GLU A 90 -8.68 -4.47 -14.46
CA GLU A 90 -7.48 -5.14 -13.98
C GLU A 90 -6.18 -4.42 -14.32
N THR A 91 -6.12 -3.77 -15.50
CA THR A 91 -4.89 -3.11 -15.97
C THR A 91 -4.60 -1.83 -15.18
N MET A 92 -5.65 -1.07 -14.85
CA MET A 92 -5.52 0.19 -14.12
C MET A 92 -5.64 0.01 -12.60
N GLY A 93 -6.08 -1.16 -12.14
CA GLY A 93 -6.45 -1.38 -10.74
C GLY A 93 -7.58 -0.44 -10.29
N MET A 94 -8.65 -0.35 -11.08
CA MET A 94 -9.69 0.66 -10.90
C MET A 94 -11.11 0.07 -10.89
N ILE A 95 -11.95 0.60 -10.00
CA ILE A 95 -13.38 0.30 -9.92
C ILE A 95 -14.11 0.95 -11.11
N LEU A 96 -14.83 0.13 -11.88
CA LEU A 96 -15.72 0.57 -12.96
C LEU A 96 -17.16 0.43 -12.48
N ALA A 97 -17.82 1.56 -12.21
CA ALA A 97 -19.20 1.55 -11.72
C ALA A 97 -19.94 2.79 -12.22
N GLU A 98 -21.26 2.68 -12.30
CA GLU A 98 -22.12 3.85 -12.52
C GLU A 98 -21.91 4.88 -11.40
N PRO A 99 -22.08 6.18 -11.67
CA PRO A 99 -21.82 7.24 -10.70
C PRO A 99 -22.48 7.01 -9.33
N ASP A 100 -23.74 6.58 -9.30
CA ASP A 100 -24.47 6.31 -8.06
C ASP A 100 -23.90 5.14 -7.25
N LEU A 101 -23.53 4.05 -7.92
CA LEU A 101 -22.89 2.89 -7.30
C LEU A 101 -21.48 3.26 -6.80
N TRP A 102 -20.75 4.05 -7.58
CA TRP A 102 -19.43 4.53 -7.17
C TRP A 102 -19.53 5.43 -5.92
N GLU A 103 -20.47 6.38 -5.87
CA GLU A 103 -20.68 7.25 -4.70
C GLU A 103 -21.19 6.47 -3.48
N LYS A 104 -22.01 5.43 -3.68
CA LYS A 104 -22.39 4.49 -2.60
C LYS A 104 -21.15 3.77 -2.05
N CYS A 105 -20.30 3.23 -2.92
CA CYS A 105 -19.06 2.57 -2.50
C CYS A 105 -18.10 3.55 -1.82
N ALA A 106 -17.94 4.76 -2.33
CA ALA A 106 -17.06 5.79 -1.78
C ALA A 106 -17.54 6.34 -0.42
N ARG A 107 -18.84 6.26 -0.13
CA ARG A 107 -19.38 6.52 1.21
C ARG A 107 -19.05 5.39 2.18
N LYS A 108 -19.18 4.13 1.74
CA LYS A 108 -18.88 2.95 2.55
C LYS A 108 -17.37 2.77 2.79
N PHE A 109 -16.55 3.10 1.80
CA PHE A 109 -15.10 2.95 1.81
C PHE A 109 -14.42 4.28 1.43
N PRO A 110 -14.31 5.25 2.36
CA PRO A 110 -13.82 6.60 2.05
C PRO A 110 -12.45 6.66 1.36
N LYS A 111 -11.58 5.66 1.60
CA LYS A 111 -10.25 5.55 0.98
C LYS A 111 -10.32 5.38 -0.55
N LEU A 112 -11.41 4.84 -1.09
CA LEU A 112 -11.63 4.74 -2.55
C LEU A 112 -11.53 6.08 -3.26
N LYS A 113 -11.91 7.18 -2.59
CA LYS A 113 -11.92 8.52 -3.19
C LYS A 113 -10.55 8.92 -3.75
N LYS A 114 -9.47 8.45 -3.13
CA LYS A 114 -8.08 8.65 -3.60
C LYS A 114 -7.83 8.03 -4.98
N HIS A 115 -8.54 6.96 -5.31
CA HIS A 115 -8.29 6.13 -6.49
C HIS A 115 -9.31 6.34 -7.61
N ARG A 116 -10.18 7.35 -7.50
CA ARG A 116 -11.22 7.63 -8.51
C ARG A 116 -10.67 7.94 -9.88
N LYS A 117 -9.60 8.75 -9.97
CA LYS A 117 -9.06 9.23 -11.25
C LYS A 117 -7.94 8.35 -11.80
N ASN A 118 -7.05 7.87 -10.92
CA ASN A 118 -5.80 7.23 -11.31
C ASN A 118 -5.78 5.71 -11.02
N GLY A 119 -6.83 5.16 -10.43
CA GLY A 119 -6.85 3.77 -9.98
C GLY A 119 -5.81 3.48 -8.89
N PHE A 120 -5.46 2.21 -8.75
CA PHE A 120 -4.42 1.72 -7.87
C PHE A 120 -3.62 0.62 -8.58
N PRO A 121 -2.62 0.99 -9.41
CA PRO A 121 -1.84 0.01 -10.19
C PRO A 121 -1.10 -1.02 -9.34
N LEU A 122 -0.87 -0.73 -8.06
CA LEU A 122 -0.25 -1.66 -7.09
C LEU A 122 -1.24 -2.70 -6.53
N PHE A 123 -2.50 -2.71 -6.96
CA PHE A 123 -3.52 -3.61 -6.41
C PHE A 123 -3.09 -5.07 -6.40
N ARG A 124 -2.61 -5.60 -7.53
CA ARG A 124 -2.16 -7.00 -7.63
C ARG A 124 -0.93 -7.30 -6.77
N SER A 125 0.01 -6.37 -6.68
CA SER A 125 1.18 -6.53 -5.80
C SER A 125 0.77 -6.51 -4.33
N CYS A 126 -0.19 -5.68 -3.95
CA CYS A 126 -0.76 -5.69 -2.60
C CYS A 126 -1.57 -6.95 -2.32
N GLU A 127 -2.33 -7.46 -3.30
CA GLU A 127 -3.08 -8.72 -3.20
C GLU A 127 -2.12 -9.88 -2.87
N ALA A 128 -1.03 -10.05 -3.62
CA ALA A 128 -0.01 -11.06 -3.33
C ALA A 128 0.67 -10.90 -1.94
N LEU A 129 0.76 -9.66 -1.44
CA LEU A 129 1.36 -9.37 -0.13
C LEU A 129 0.37 -9.64 1.02
N TYR A 130 -0.91 -9.36 0.85
CA TYR A 130 -1.88 -9.34 1.96
C TYR A 130 -2.87 -10.50 1.98
N GLU A 131 -3.07 -11.18 0.85
CA GLU A 131 -3.75 -12.48 0.78
C GLU A 131 -2.75 -13.63 0.92
#